data_AF-A0A8H3Z330-F1
#
_entry.id   AF-A0A8H3Z330-F1
#
_cell.length_a   1.000
_cell.length_b   1.000
_cell.length_c   1.000
_cell.angle_alpha   90.00
_cell.angle_beta   90.00
_cell.angle_gamma   90.00
#
_symmetry.space_group_name_H-M   'P 1'
#
loop_
_entity.id
_entity.type
_entity.pdbx_description
1 polymer ?
#
loop_
_entity_poly.entity_id
_entity_poly.type
_entity_poly.pdbx_seq_one_letter_code
_entity_poly.pdbx_strand_id
1 'polypeptide(L)'
;MSPSVESQTLNGQAQLSQTKSLNGNGNAPTNEKNQVKIATDAEDLKDRLFVERSEKAFASRSISLINLPPNSLFLKITLATPSTKAYTSVQTGPDSHIELNSDIVFINHSCQPSLVFDMDKMEVRF
;
A
#
# COMPACT_ATOMS: atom_id res chain seq x y z
N MET A 1 -24.83 19.55 -55.17
CA MET A 1 -23.42 19.76 -54.78
C MET A 1 -22.85 18.40 -54.46
N SER A 2 -21.74 18.04 -55.10
CA SER A 2 -21.00 16.75 -55.11
C SER A 2 -20.48 16.33 -53.72
N PRO A 3 -19.82 15.16 -53.52
CA PRO A 3 -19.73 13.93 -54.35
C PRO A 3 -19.83 12.57 -53.57
N SER A 4 -19.93 11.48 -54.34
CA SER A 4 -19.54 10.08 -54.00
C SER A 4 -18.03 9.99 -53.70
N VAL A 5 -17.46 8.94 -53.11
CA VAL A 5 -17.14 7.62 -53.71
C VAL A 5 -16.56 6.69 -52.63
N GLU A 6 -16.86 5.40 -52.82
CA GLU A 6 -16.40 4.16 -52.18
C GLU A 6 -14.89 4.06 -51.87
N SER A 7 -14.53 3.16 -50.94
CA SER A 7 -13.30 2.40 -51.03
C SER A 7 -13.47 1.01 -50.40
N GLN A 8 -12.90 0.04 -51.11
CA GLN A 8 -13.07 -1.40 -51.04
C GLN A 8 -12.21 -2.05 -49.93
N THR A 9 -12.61 -3.26 -49.55
CA THR A 9 -11.86 -4.21 -48.71
C THR A 9 -10.61 -4.75 -49.40
N LEU A 10 -9.51 -4.92 -48.65
CA LEU A 10 -8.33 -5.70 -49.06
C LEU A 10 -7.80 -6.54 -47.88
N ASN A 11 -7.74 -7.85 -48.10
CA ASN A 11 -7.02 -8.84 -47.31
C ASN A 11 -5.50 -8.68 -47.50
N GLY A 12 -4.71 -8.91 -46.44
CA GLY A 12 -3.25 -9.02 -46.56
C GLY A 12 -2.60 -9.65 -45.33
N GLN A 13 -2.10 -10.88 -45.47
CA GLN A 13 -1.16 -11.52 -44.56
C GLN A 13 0.28 -10.98 -44.82
N ALA A 14 1.07 -10.75 -43.76
CA ALA A 14 2.55 -10.69 -43.81
C ALA A 14 3.10 -10.91 -42.37
N GLN A 15 3.60 -12.10 -42.03
CA GLN A 15 4.98 -12.61 -42.13
C GLN A 15 5.98 -12.10 -41.07
N LEU A 16 6.49 -13.06 -40.29
CA LEU A 16 7.48 -12.96 -39.23
C LEU A 16 8.83 -12.41 -39.72
N SER A 17 9.44 -11.54 -38.94
CA SER A 17 10.86 -11.16 -39.09
C SER A 17 11.66 -11.63 -37.88
N GLN A 18 12.54 -12.60 -38.11
CA GLN A 18 13.60 -13.02 -37.17
C GLN A 18 14.70 -11.96 -37.14
N THR A 19 15.05 -11.48 -35.96
CA THR A 19 16.36 -10.86 -35.70
C THR A 19 17.18 -11.80 -34.83
N LYS A 20 18.21 -12.38 -35.43
CA LYS A 20 19.31 -13.10 -34.79
C LYS A 20 20.23 -12.05 -34.15
N SER A 21 20.43 -12.09 -32.83
CA SER A 21 21.55 -11.40 -32.19
C SER A 21 22.30 -12.34 -31.26
N LEU A 22 23.60 -12.08 -31.19
CA LEU A 22 24.68 -13.02 -30.90
C LEU A 22 24.85 -13.33 -29.41
N ASN A 23 25.40 -14.52 -29.18
CA ASN A 23 25.83 -15.07 -27.90
C ASN A 23 26.88 -14.18 -27.21
N GLY A 24 26.53 -13.63 -26.04
CA GLY A 24 27.44 -12.94 -25.13
C GLY A 24 27.32 -13.58 -23.76
N ASN A 25 28.21 -14.53 -23.48
CA ASN A 25 28.31 -15.24 -22.23
C ASN A 25 28.82 -14.27 -21.14
N GLY A 26 27.95 -13.91 -20.20
CA GLY A 26 28.26 -13.09 -19.05
C GLY A 26 27.30 -13.43 -17.93
N ASN A 27 27.62 -14.46 -17.14
CA ASN A 27 26.96 -14.73 -15.87
C ASN A 27 27.24 -13.56 -14.92
N ALA A 28 26.41 -12.52 -14.99
CA ALA A 28 26.28 -11.58 -13.89
C ALA A 28 25.44 -12.28 -12.82
N PRO A 29 25.92 -12.43 -11.57
CA PRO A 29 25.05 -12.89 -10.50
C PRO A 29 23.95 -11.84 -10.33
N THR A 30 22.70 -12.22 -10.60
CA THR A 30 21.55 -11.41 -10.22
C THR A 30 21.53 -11.38 -8.69
N ASN A 31 21.95 -10.25 -8.12
CA ASN A 31 21.92 -10.05 -6.69
C ASN A 31 20.46 -9.78 -6.27
N GLU A 32 19.65 -10.83 -6.22
CA GLU A 32 18.23 -10.80 -5.80
C GLU A 32 18.06 -10.49 -4.30
N LYS A 33 19.14 -10.21 -3.56
CA LYS A 33 19.15 -10.08 -2.10
C LYS A 33 19.42 -8.67 -1.61
N ASN A 34 18.60 -7.70 -2.01
CA ASN A 34 18.46 -6.46 -1.21
C ASN A 34 17.18 -5.65 -1.50
N GLN A 35 16.05 -6.32 -1.72
CA GLN A 35 14.78 -5.60 -1.59
C GLN A 35 14.52 -5.37 -0.10
N VAL A 36 14.49 -4.10 0.31
CA VAL A 36 14.09 -3.72 1.67
C VAL A 36 12.66 -4.22 1.87
N LYS A 37 12.46 -5.16 2.80
CA LYS A 37 11.11 -5.63 3.17
C LYS A 37 10.29 -4.43 3.64
N ILE A 38 9.18 -4.15 2.96
CA ILE A 38 8.22 -3.15 3.39
C ILE A 38 7.38 -3.76 4.51
N ALA A 39 7.26 -3.05 5.62
CA ALA A 39 6.45 -3.52 6.73
C ALA A 39 4.96 -3.30 6.52
N THR A 40 4.15 -4.25 6.95
CA THR A 40 2.69 -4.24 6.83
C THR A 40 2.01 -4.49 8.16
N ASP A 41 0.75 -4.06 8.26
CA ASP A 41 -0.15 -4.41 9.36
C ASP A 41 -0.50 -5.92 9.43
N ALA A 42 -0.27 -6.68 8.35
CA ALA A 42 -0.54 -8.11 8.31
C ALA A 42 0.57 -8.96 8.96
N GLU A 43 1.84 -8.57 8.78
CA GLU A 43 2.98 -9.45 9.13
C GLU A 43 3.89 -8.88 10.23
N ASP A 44 4.02 -7.56 10.29
CA ASP A 44 5.13 -6.91 11.00
C ASP A 44 4.71 -6.19 12.28
N LEU A 45 3.42 -6.21 12.65
CA LEU A 45 2.93 -5.48 13.82
C LEU A 45 3.60 -5.89 15.13
N LYS A 46 3.81 -7.19 15.34
CA LYS A 46 4.43 -7.71 16.56
C LYS A 46 5.84 -7.15 16.82
N ASP A 47 6.53 -6.73 15.76
CA ASP A 47 7.90 -6.20 15.83
C ASP A 47 7.92 -4.66 15.86
N ARG A 48 6.74 -4.02 15.74
CA ARG A 48 6.60 -2.55 15.63
C ARG A 48 5.73 -1.94 16.71
N LEU A 49 4.72 -2.67 17.18
CA LEU A 49 3.65 -2.16 18.01
C LEU A 49 3.33 -3.18 19.11
N PHE A 50 3.28 -2.70 20.35
CA PHE A 50 2.72 -3.44 21.47
C PHE A 50 1.40 -2.81 21.89
N VAL A 51 0.33 -3.61 21.99
CA VAL A 51 -0.96 -3.15 22.49
C VAL A 51 -1.04 -3.38 23.99
N GLU A 52 -1.02 -2.30 24.76
CA GLU A 52 -1.34 -2.33 26.17
C GLU A 52 -2.87 -2.30 26.33
N ARG A 53 -3.45 -3.43 26.76
CA ARG A 53 -4.89 -3.57 27.02
C ARG A 53 -5.23 -3.06 28.41
N SER A 54 -6.36 -2.37 28.53
CA SER A 54 -6.89 -1.88 29.81
C SER A 54 -8.33 -2.33 30.00
N GLU A 55 -8.69 -2.66 31.24
CA GLU A 55 -10.08 -2.91 31.64
C GLU A 55 -10.92 -1.63 31.72
N LYS A 56 -10.27 -0.45 31.75
CA LYS A 56 -10.96 0.83 31.70
C LYS A 56 -11.39 1.14 30.27
N ALA A 57 -12.62 1.65 30.12
CA ALA A 57 -13.16 2.07 28.83
C ALA A 57 -12.21 3.08 28.16
N PHE A 58 -11.92 2.85 26.87
CA PHE A 58 -11.09 3.71 26.03
C PHE A 58 -9.64 3.94 26.52
N ALA A 59 -9.14 3.09 27.41
CA ALA A 59 -7.79 3.22 27.98
C ALA A 59 -6.77 2.21 27.44
N SER A 60 -7.19 1.34 26.51
CA SER A 60 -6.22 0.53 25.75
C SER A 60 -5.44 1.45 24.80
N ARG A 61 -4.16 1.14 24.56
CA ARG A 61 -3.29 1.98 23.74
C ARG A 61 -2.18 1.18 23.07
N SER A 62 -1.72 1.69 21.95
CA SER A 62 -0.53 1.15 21.27
C SER A 62 0.74 1.89 21.67
N ILE A 63 1.82 1.14 21.88
CA ILE A 63 3.17 1.62 22.18
C ILE A 63 4.08 1.20 21.04
N SER A 64 4.80 2.15 20.44
CA SER A 64 5.79 1.85 19.40
C SER A 64 6.99 1.10 20.02
N LEU A 65 7.41 0.02 19.38
CA LEU A 65 8.60 -0.76 19.74
C LEU A 65 9.87 -0.29 19.01
N ILE A 66 9.70 0.60 18.03
CA ILE A 66 10.78 1.15 17.23
C ILE A 66 10.75 2.68 17.26
N ASN A 67 11.89 3.29 16.95
CA ASN A 67 12.01 4.72 16.73
C ASN A 67 12.49 4.97 15.31
N LEU A 68 11.86 5.91 14.62
CA LEU A 68 12.20 6.27 13.25
C LEU A 68 12.40 7.79 13.12
N PRO A 69 13.15 8.27 12.12
CA PRO A 69 13.13 9.69 11.77
C PRO A 69 11.72 10.14 11.37
N PRO A 70 11.37 11.43 11.56
CA PRO A 70 10.09 11.98 11.11
C PRO A 70 9.80 11.69 9.63
N ASN A 71 8.52 11.46 9.32
CA ASN A 71 7.95 11.08 8.03
C ASN A 71 8.38 9.69 7.47
N SER A 72 9.14 8.91 8.23
CA SER A 72 9.52 7.55 7.83
C SER A 72 8.30 6.65 7.75
N LEU A 73 8.33 5.67 6.85
CA LEU A 73 7.29 4.66 6.78
C LEU A 73 7.31 3.79 8.05
N PHE A 74 6.25 3.86 8.84
CA PHE A 74 6.06 2.97 9.98
C PHE A 74 5.52 1.63 9.50
N LEU A 75 4.45 1.61 8.71
CA LEU A 75 3.93 0.42 8.02
C LEU A 75 2.93 0.79 6.92
N LYS A 76 2.64 -0.16 6.03
CA LYS A 76 1.52 -0.13 5.09
C LYS A 76 0.27 -0.72 5.72
N ILE A 77 -0.87 -0.09 5.48
CA ILE A 77 -2.20 -0.57 5.86
C ILE A 77 -2.69 -1.47 4.72
N THR A 78 -2.84 -2.76 5.00
CA THR A 78 -3.15 -3.79 3.99
C THR A 78 -4.38 -4.63 4.34
N LEU A 79 -4.79 -4.63 5.62
CA LEU A 79 -5.95 -5.41 6.08
C LEU A 79 -7.26 -4.62 6.11
N ALA A 80 -7.21 -3.30 5.87
CA ALA A 80 -8.38 -2.47 5.99
C ALA A 80 -9.47 -2.79 4.95
N THR A 81 -10.73 -2.71 5.37
CA THR A 81 -11.90 -2.94 4.50
C THR A 81 -12.88 -1.77 4.59
N PRO A 82 -13.69 -1.49 3.55
CA PRO A 82 -14.74 -0.48 3.62
C PRO A 82 -15.67 -0.70 4.83
N SER A 83 -16.08 0.38 5.47
CA SER A 83 -16.95 0.35 6.65
C SER A 83 -17.90 1.56 6.69
N THR A 84 -18.75 1.59 7.71
CA THR A 84 -19.57 2.75 8.06
C THR A 84 -18.94 3.51 9.22
N LYS A 85 -19.31 4.79 9.39
CA LYS A 85 -18.87 5.61 10.52
C LYS A 85 -19.09 4.88 11.86
N ALA A 86 -18.00 4.63 12.57
CA ALA A 86 -17.95 4.01 13.88
C ALA A 86 -16.75 4.56 14.67
N TYR A 87 -16.70 4.27 15.98
CA TYR A 87 -15.59 4.70 16.83
C TYR A 87 -14.22 4.17 16.35
N THR A 88 -14.19 2.95 15.82
CA THR A 88 -12.99 2.28 15.30
C THR A 88 -12.71 2.57 13.82
N SER A 89 -13.66 3.21 13.12
CA SER A 89 -13.49 3.49 11.70
C SER A 89 -12.57 4.69 11.46
N VAL A 90 -11.85 4.67 10.34
CA VAL A 90 -11.11 5.82 9.83
C VAL A 90 -11.85 6.38 8.62
N GLN A 91 -12.13 7.68 8.61
CA GLN A 91 -12.71 8.35 7.44
C GLN A 91 -11.63 8.53 6.38
N THR A 92 -11.90 8.07 5.16
CA THR A 92 -10.97 8.16 4.01
C THR A 92 -11.44 9.14 2.94
N GLY A 93 -12.62 9.74 3.10
CA GLY A 93 -13.23 10.69 2.19
C GLY A 93 -14.56 11.22 2.75
N PRO A 94 -15.27 12.12 2.05
CA PRO A 94 -16.49 12.73 2.56
C PRO A 94 -17.54 11.72 3.02
N ASP A 95 -17.72 10.64 2.24
CA ASP A 95 -18.74 9.61 2.48
C ASP A 95 -18.15 8.19 2.62
N SER A 96 -16.82 8.07 2.82
CA SER A 96 -16.14 6.77 2.88
C SER A 96 -15.40 6.56 4.20
N HIS A 97 -15.54 5.35 4.73
CA HIS A 97 -14.85 4.89 5.93
C HIS A 97 -14.21 3.52 5.69
N ILE A 98 -13.18 3.22 6.47
CA ILE A 98 -12.55 1.91 6.55
C ILE A 98 -12.54 1.41 7.99
N GLU A 99 -12.58 0.10 8.18
CA GLU A 99 -12.19 -0.57 9.42
C GLU A 99 -10.77 -1.12 9.24
N LEU A 100 -9.93 -1.00 10.26
CA LEU A 100 -8.48 -1.25 10.14
C LEU A 100 -8.14 -2.75 10.20
N ASN A 101 -9.00 -3.56 10.83
CA ASN A 101 -8.88 -5.02 10.94
C ASN A 101 -7.53 -5.54 11.48
N SER A 102 -6.80 -4.71 12.23
CA SER A 102 -5.54 -5.08 12.86
C SER A 102 -5.33 -4.25 14.14
N ASP A 103 -4.29 -4.59 14.91
CA ASP A 103 -4.00 -3.96 16.20
C ASP A 103 -3.66 -2.46 16.09
N ILE A 104 -3.49 -1.92 14.88
CA ILE A 104 -3.35 -0.46 14.67
C ILE A 104 -4.63 0.31 15.04
N VAL A 105 -5.77 -0.37 15.24
CA VAL A 105 -7.01 0.23 15.80
C VAL A 105 -6.82 0.79 17.21
N PHE A 106 -5.80 0.33 17.96
CA PHE A 106 -5.46 0.84 19.29
C PHE A 106 -4.51 2.05 19.27
N ILE A 107 -4.15 2.56 18.09
CA ILE A 107 -3.44 3.84 17.97
C ILE A 107 -4.43 4.95 18.27
N ASN A 108 -4.23 5.60 19.42
CA ASN A 108 -5.14 6.62 19.90
C ASN A 108 -4.91 7.97 19.20
N HIS A 109 -5.98 8.76 19.12
CA HIS A 109 -5.89 10.16 18.72
C HIS A 109 -5.09 10.97 19.76
N SER A 110 -4.22 11.86 19.29
CA SER A 110 -3.38 12.70 20.15
C SER A 110 -3.38 14.15 19.66
N CYS A 111 -3.44 15.10 20.59
CA CYS A 111 -3.24 16.53 20.31
C CYS A 111 -1.77 16.86 19.97
N GLN A 112 -0.84 15.96 20.31
CA GLN A 112 0.57 16.02 19.92
C GLN A 112 0.92 14.67 19.27
N PRO A 113 0.58 14.47 17.99
CA PRO A 113 0.71 13.17 17.34
C PRO A 113 2.18 12.78 17.15
N SER A 114 2.46 11.49 17.33
CA SER A 114 3.76 10.88 16.99
C SER A 114 3.69 10.01 15.73
N LEU A 115 2.48 9.85 15.16
CA LEU A 115 2.24 9.11 13.93
C LEU A 115 1.21 9.86 13.09
N VAL A 116 1.28 9.70 11.77
CA VAL A 116 0.31 10.21 10.80
C VAL A 116 -0.28 9.06 10.02
N PHE A 117 -1.61 9.03 9.92
CA PHE A 117 -2.34 8.14 9.03
C PHE A 117 -2.45 8.84 7.66
N ASP A 118 -1.62 8.44 6.70
CA ASP A 118 -1.66 8.90 5.31
C ASP A 118 -2.60 7.99 4.52
N MET A 119 -3.88 8.39 4.44
CA MET A 119 -4.93 7.58 3.80
C MET A 119 -4.86 7.60 2.27
N ASP A 120 -4.23 8.62 1.67
CA ASP A 120 -3.99 8.66 0.23
C ASP A 120 -3.03 7.54 -0.19
N LYS A 121 -2.06 7.19 0.67
CA LYS A 121 -1.06 6.14 0.41
C LYS A 121 -1.32 4.82 1.14
N MET A 122 -2.35 4.76 1.98
CA MET A 122 -2.61 3.65 2.91
C MET A 122 -1.39 3.31 3.76
N GLU A 123 -0.88 4.32 4.46
CA GLU A 123 0.35 4.24 5.26
C GLU A 123 0.17 4.84 6.65
N VAL A 124 0.94 4.32 7.59
CA VAL A 124 1.23 4.98 8.85
C VAL A 124 2.66 5.52 8.78
N ARG A 125 2.86 6.80 9.09
CA ARG A 125 4.15 7.51 9.07
C ARG A 125 4.55 7.97 10.47
N PHE A 126 5.85 7.98 10.76
CA PHE A 126 6.44 8.48 12.03
C PHE A 126 6.65 9.99 12.01
#